data_AF-J9BT43-F1
#
_entry.id   AF-J9BT43-F1
#
_cell.length_a   1.000
_cell.length_b   1.000
_cell.length_c   1.000
_cell.angle_alpha   90.00
_cell.angle_beta   90.00
_cell.angle_gamma   90.00
#
_symmetry.space_group_name_H-M   'P 1'
#
loop_
_entity.id
_entity.type
_entity.pdbx_description
1 polymer ?
#
loop_
_entity_poly.entity_id
_entity_poly.type
_entity_poly.pdbx_seq_one_letter_code
_entity_poly.pdbx_strand_id
1 'polypeptide(L)'
;TAVSKQIANLGLRSDLRKNGNQFAIDEHQEALIKQAFSEKSQTEIENQSQTKTQTENREVGDLVCVLQATIDTLQGQLSVKDKQIEELNARLAEVSSALVVAQQTAQAAQALHAGTIQKQLMDGEDDPNQQG
;
A
#
# COMPACT_ATOMS: atom_id res chain seq x y z
N THR A 1 45.40 -22.59 27.57
CA THR A 1 44.41 -23.53 26.99
C THR A 1 43.03 -22.89 26.93
N ALA A 2 42.17 -23.27 25.98
CA ALA A 2 40.85 -22.65 25.78
C ALA A 2 39.94 -22.71 27.03
N VAL A 3 39.92 -23.85 27.73
CA VAL A 3 39.14 -24.06 28.96
C VAL A 3 39.51 -23.07 30.06
N SER A 4 40.82 -22.80 30.26
CA SER A 4 41.27 -21.81 31.26
C SER A 4 40.80 -20.39 30.96
N LYS A 5 40.64 -20.03 29.67
CA LYS A 5 40.08 -18.73 29.29
C LYS A 5 38.58 -18.67 29.58
N GLN A 6 37.85 -19.74 29.32
CA GLN A 6 36.42 -19.80 29.62
C GLN A 6 36.13 -19.71 31.12
N ILE A 7 36.91 -20.40 31.97
CA ILE A 7 36.83 -20.29 33.43
C ILE A 7 37.14 -18.85 33.89
N ALA A 8 38.11 -18.18 33.26
CA ALA A 8 38.40 -16.77 33.53
C ALA A 8 37.24 -15.84 33.15
N ASN A 9 36.60 -16.09 32.01
CA ASN A 9 35.44 -15.32 31.55
C ASN A 9 34.19 -15.53 32.42
N LEU A 10 34.15 -16.60 33.21
CA LEU A 10 33.14 -16.84 34.25
C LEU A 10 33.51 -16.23 35.61
N GLY A 11 34.69 -15.58 35.73
CA GLY A 11 35.18 -15.02 37.00
C GLY A 11 35.74 -16.05 37.98
N LEU A 12 35.59 -17.34 37.73
CA LEU A 12 35.93 -18.42 38.66
C LEU A 12 37.44 -18.71 38.79
N ARG A 13 38.28 -18.03 38.01
CA ARG A 13 39.73 -18.33 37.95
C ARG A 13 40.48 -17.99 39.24
N SER A 14 40.02 -16.99 39.99
CA SER A 14 40.60 -16.62 41.29
C SER A 14 40.38 -17.69 42.35
N ASP A 15 39.31 -18.47 42.19
CA ASP A 15 38.83 -19.42 43.20
C ASP A 15 39.50 -20.79 43.05
N LEU A 16 40.29 -20.97 41.98
CA LEU A 16 41.02 -22.19 41.69
C LEU A 16 42.46 -22.14 42.19
N ARG A 17 42.86 -23.16 42.94
CA ARG A 17 44.24 -23.33 43.38
C ARG A 17 45.13 -23.72 42.20
N LYS A 18 46.28 -23.07 42.03
CA LYS A 18 47.27 -23.49 41.03
C LYS A 18 48.20 -24.58 41.60
N ASN A 19 48.43 -25.60 40.80
CA ASN A 19 49.47 -26.60 41.01
C ASN A 19 50.40 -26.61 39.78
N GLY A 20 51.50 -25.85 39.85
CA GLY A 20 52.36 -25.58 38.70
C GLY A 20 51.59 -24.91 37.55
N ASN A 21 51.57 -25.55 36.38
CA ASN A 21 50.89 -25.06 35.17
C ASN A 21 49.40 -25.47 35.06
N GLN A 22 48.87 -26.16 36.07
CA GLN A 22 47.49 -26.64 36.09
C GLN A 22 46.70 -26.03 37.26
N PHE A 23 45.38 -26.06 37.14
CA PHE A 23 44.48 -25.76 38.26
C PHE A 23 44.14 -27.07 38.96
N ALA A 24 44.25 -27.10 40.29
CA ALA A 24 43.64 -28.13 41.10
C ALA A 24 42.15 -27.80 41.22
N ILE A 25 41.31 -28.78 40.86
CA ILE A 25 39.87 -28.69 40.91
C ILE A 25 39.40 -29.79 41.87
N ASP A 26 38.78 -29.39 42.97
CA ASP A 26 38.03 -30.30 43.84
C ASP A 26 36.57 -30.42 43.39
N GLU A 27 35.82 -31.35 44.00
CA GLU A 27 34.43 -31.65 43.63
C GLU A 27 33.51 -30.43 43.73
N HIS A 28 33.76 -29.54 44.69
CA HIS A 28 33.00 -28.31 44.85
C HIS A 28 33.30 -27.29 43.74
N GLN A 29 34.58 -27.09 43.42
CA GLN A 29 35.00 -26.23 42.30
C GLN A 29 34.48 -26.77 40.96
N GLU A 30 34.48 -28.09 40.77
CA GLU A 30 33.91 -28.73 39.59
C GLU A 30 32.41 -28.44 39.45
N ALA A 31 31.67 -28.58 40.55
CA ALA A 31 30.24 -28.29 40.58
C ALA A 31 29.95 -26.81 40.25
N LEU A 32 30.69 -25.87 40.84
CA LEU A 32 30.56 -24.43 40.56
C LEU A 32 30.87 -24.09 39.10
N ILE A 33 31.93 -24.67 38.55
CA ILE A 33 32.30 -24.46 37.15
C ILE A 33 31.19 -24.97 36.25
N LYS A 34 30.71 -26.21 36.46
CA LYS A 34 29.62 -26.79 35.68
C LYS A 34 28.35 -25.96 35.76
N GLN A 35 27.96 -25.52 36.96
CA GLN A 35 26.81 -24.65 37.16
C GLN A 35 26.94 -23.33 36.40
N ALA A 36 28.07 -22.62 36.54
CA ALA A 36 28.30 -21.35 35.85
C ALA A 36 28.31 -21.50 34.32
N PHE A 37 28.83 -22.61 33.79
CA PHE A 37 28.75 -22.92 32.37
C PHE A 37 27.31 -23.20 31.90
N SER A 38 26.54 -23.95 32.69
CA SER A 38 25.13 -24.22 32.40
C SER A 38 24.29 -22.94 32.44
N GLU A 39 24.47 -22.10 33.46
CA GLU A 39 23.79 -20.80 33.59
C GLU A 39 24.15 -19.84 32.44
N LYS A 40 25.43 -19.78 32.08
CA LYS A 40 25.87 -18.99 30.93
C LYS A 40 25.25 -19.48 29.61
N SER A 41 25.22 -20.79 29.40
CA SER A 41 24.60 -21.36 28.18
C SER A 41 23.10 -21.08 28.14
N GLN A 42 22.40 -21.19 29.27
CA GLN A 42 20.98 -20.92 29.36
C GLN A 42 20.67 -19.44 29.07
N THR A 43 21.42 -18.53 29.68
CA THR A 43 21.26 -17.08 29.46
C THR A 43 21.62 -16.65 28.03
N GLU A 44 22.62 -17.27 27.40
CA GLU A 44 22.93 -17.02 25.98
C GLU A 44 21.79 -17.47 25.05
N ILE A 45 21.18 -18.62 25.31
CA ILE A 45 20.02 -19.12 24.55
C ILE A 45 18.82 -18.19 24.72
N GLU A 46 18.53 -17.77 25.95
CA GLU A 46 17.43 -16.83 26.24
C GLU A 46 17.63 -15.48 25.55
N ASN A 47 18.83 -14.90 25.63
CA ASN A 47 19.16 -13.65 24.96
C ASN A 47 19.02 -13.74 23.44
N GLN A 48 19.47 -14.84 22.84
CA GLN A 48 19.32 -15.08 21.40
C GLN A 48 17.85 -15.22 21.01
N SER A 49 17.07 -16.00 21.77
CA SER A 49 15.63 -16.16 21.53
C SER A 49 14.90 -14.82 21.64
N GLN A 50 15.16 -14.03 22.68
CA GLN A 50 14.55 -12.71 22.86
C GLN A 50 14.92 -11.75 21.73
N THR A 51 16.21 -11.67 21.37
CA THR A 51 16.69 -10.79 20.29
C THR A 51 16.05 -11.16 18.95
N LYS A 52 15.91 -12.46 18.68
CA LYS A 52 15.26 -12.96 17.46
C LYS A 52 13.79 -12.54 17.42
N THR A 53 13.02 -12.81 18.48
CA THR A 53 11.60 -12.43 18.55
C THR A 53 11.41 -10.91 18.47
N GLN A 54 12.28 -10.11 19.07
CA GLN A 54 12.21 -8.65 18.96
C GLN A 54 12.49 -8.16 17.53
N THR A 55 13.46 -8.76 16.85
CA THR A 55 13.78 -8.44 15.44
C THR A 55 12.62 -8.81 14.53
N GLU A 56 12.09 -10.03 14.65
CA GLU A 56 10.95 -10.49 13.85
C GLU A 56 9.70 -9.62 14.08
N ASN A 57 9.39 -9.28 15.34
CA ASN A 57 8.26 -8.41 15.64
C ASN A 57 8.43 -6.99 15.08
N ARG A 58 9.66 -6.47 15.06
CA ARG A 58 9.95 -5.17 14.44
C ARG A 58 9.77 -5.22 12.92
N GLU A 59 10.30 -6.25 12.26
CA GLU A 59 10.15 -6.44 10.81
C GLU A 59 8.67 -6.58 10.40
N VAL A 60 7.88 -7.30 11.19
CA VAL A 60 6.42 -7.38 11.00
C VAL A 60 5.77 -6.01 11.19
N GLY A 61 6.18 -5.25 12.21
CA GLY A 61 5.69 -3.88 12.43
C GLY A 61 6.00 -2.94 11.26
N ASP A 62 7.22 -3.01 10.72
CA ASP A 62 7.65 -2.22 9.57
C ASP A 62 6.82 -2.59 8.31
N LEU A 63 6.58 -3.89 8.08
CA LEU A 63 5.71 -4.36 6.99
C LEU A 63 4.27 -3.87 7.14
N VAL A 64 3.69 -3.97 8.34
CA VAL A 64 2.34 -3.47 8.62
C VAL A 64 2.25 -1.97 8.37
N CYS A 65 3.27 -1.19 8.74
CA CYS A 65 3.33 0.25 8.48
C CYS A 65 3.30 0.56 6.97
N VAL A 66 4.13 -0.13 6.18
CA VAL A 66 4.17 0.03 4.72
C VAL A 66 2.84 -0.37 4.08
N LEU A 67 2.25 -1.49 4.52
CA LEU A 67 0.94 -1.94 4.02
C LEU A 67 -0.16 -0.93 4.34
N GLN A 68 -0.18 -0.38 5.56
CA GLN A 68 -1.16 0.64 5.93
C GLN A 68 -1.02 1.90 5.07
N ALA A 69 0.21 2.41 4.89
CA ALA A 69 0.46 3.56 4.03
C ALA A 69 0.06 3.31 2.56
N THR A 70 0.27 2.07 2.10
CA THR A 70 -0.15 1.64 0.76
C THR A 70 -1.67 1.60 0.63
N ILE A 71 -2.36 1.06 1.63
CA ILE A 71 -3.83 1.04 1.69
C ILE A 71 -4.40 2.45 1.67
N ASP A 72 -3.88 3.35 2.51
CA ASP A 72 -4.35 4.74 2.58
C ASP A 72 -4.15 5.45 1.24
N THR A 73 -3.02 5.20 0.58
CA THR A 73 -2.72 5.74 -0.75
C THR A 73 -3.71 5.22 -1.79
N LEU A 74 -3.96 3.91 -1.82
CA LEU A 74 -4.90 3.29 -2.77
C LEU A 74 -6.35 3.77 -2.54
N GLN A 75 -6.76 3.91 -1.28
CA GLN A 75 -8.07 4.45 -0.93
C GLN A 75 -8.22 5.91 -1.38
N GLY A 76 -7.18 6.73 -1.18
CA GLY A 76 -7.15 8.10 -1.69
C GLY A 76 -7.26 8.16 -3.21
N GLN A 77 -6.51 7.31 -3.92
CA GLN A 77 -6.59 7.22 -5.38
C GLN A 77 -7.97 6.80 -5.87
N LEU A 78 -8.61 5.82 -5.20
CA LEU A 78 -9.93 5.35 -5.56
C LEU A 78 -10.98 6.46 -5.42
N SER A 79 -10.96 7.18 -4.29
CA SER A 79 -11.85 8.32 -4.05
C SER A 79 -11.74 9.41 -5.12
N VAL A 80 -10.52 9.71 -5.57
CA VAL A 80 -10.31 10.67 -6.67
C VAL A 80 -10.89 10.14 -7.98
N LYS A 81 -10.67 8.86 -8.30
CA LYS A 81 -11.22 8.24 -9.52
C LYS A 81 -12.74 8.22 -9.51
N ASP A 82 -13.36 7.92 -8.37
CA ASP A 82 -14.81 7.89 -8.22
C ASP A 82 -15.42 9.27 -8.51
N LYS A 83 -14.83 10.34 -7.96
CA LYS A 83 -15.25 11.72 -8.26
C LYS A 83 -15.07 12.07 -9.73
N GLN A 84 -13.94 11.69 -10.34
CA GLN A 84 -13.71 11.92 -11.77
C GLN A 84 -14.76 11.22 -12.64
N ILE A 85 -15.17 10.00 -12.28
CA ILE A 85 -16.23 9.27 -12.97
C ILE A 85 -17.57 9.99 -12.83
N GLU A 86 -17.90 10.47 -11.62
CA GLU A 86 -19.13 11.23 -11.37
C GLU A 86 -19.17 12.52 -12.21
N GLU A 87 -18.10 13.29 -12.23
CA GLU A 87 -17.97 14.52 -13.04
C GLU A 87 -18.11 14.24 -14.54
N LEU A 88 -17.46 13.17 -15.04
CA LEU A 88 -17.56 12.77 -16.44
C LEU A 88 -18.98 12.36 -16.82
N ASN A 89 -19.68 11.63 -15.94
CA ASN A 89 -21.07 11.25 -16.17
C ASN A 89 -22.00 12.47 -16.19
N ALA A 90 -21.81 13.43 -15.28
CA ALA A 90 -22.58 14.67 -15.25
C ALA A 90 -22.37 15.47 -16.56
N ARG A 91 -21.11 15.63 -16.99
CA ARG A 91 -20.79 16.31 -18.25
C ARG A 91 -21.36 15.60 -19.48
N LEU A 92 -21.33 14.26 -19.49
CA LEU A 92 -21.91 13.47 -20.56
C LEU A 92 -23.42 13.69 -20.65
N ALA A 93 -24.12 13.72 -19.51
CA ALA A 93 -25.55 13.99 -19.46
C ALA A 93 -25.89 15.40 -19.99
N GLU A 94 -25.10 16.41 -19.60
CA GLU A 94 -25.25 17.79 -20.08
C GLU A 94 -25.09 17.88 -21.61
N VAL A 95 -24.00 17.32 -22.14
CA VAL A 95 -23.72 17.33 -23.58
C VAL A 95 -24.77 16.54 -24.36
N SER A 96 -25.23 15.41 -23.83
CA SER A 96 -26.29 14.62 -24.45
C SER A 96 -27.60 15.40 -24.54
N SER A 97 -27.98 16.10 -23.47
CA SER A 97 -29.16 16.96 -23.45
C SER A 97 -29.05 18.11 -24.48
N ALA A 98 -27.92 18.81 -24.48
CA ALA A 98 -27.65 19.89 -25.42
C ALA A 98 -27.68 19.41 -26.88
N LEU A 99 -27.15 18.21 -27.15
CA LEU A 99 -27.18 17.60 -28.47
C LEU A 99 -28.62 17.32 -28.94
N VAL A 100 -29.48 16.79 -28.06
CA VAL A 100 -30.90 16.56 -28.39
C VAL A 100 -31.59 17.88 -28.73
N VAL A 101 -31.36 18.93 -27.94
CA VAL A 101 -31.93 20.27 -28.22
C VAL A 101 -31.44 20.83 -29.55
N ALA A 102 -30.15 20.69 -29.85
CA ALA A 102 -29.59 21.14 -31.12
C ALA A 102 -30.18 20.38 -32.32
N GLN A 103 -30.36 19.06 -32.18
CA GLN A 103 -30.98 18.22 -33.21
C GLN A 103 -32.43 18.61 -33.46
N GLN A 104 -33.22 18.83 -32.41
CA GLN A 104 -34.61 19.30 -32.52
C GLN A 104 -34.69 20.67 -33.17
N THR A 105 -33.78 21.59 -32.81
CA THR A 105 -33.71 22.93 -33.39
C THR A 105 -33.38 22.88 -34.88
N ALA A 106 -32.41 22.05 -35.27
CA ALA A 106 -32.05 21.85 -36.68
C ALA A 106 -33.22 21.26 -37.48
N GLN A 107 -33.93 20.26 -36.93
CA GLN A 107 -35.10 19.66 -37.56
C GLN A 107 -36.23 20.68 -37.74
N ALA A 108 -36.52 21.49 -36.73
CA ALA A 108 -37.53 22.54 -36.81
C ALA A 108 -37.18 23.58 -37.88
N ALA A 109 -35.91 24.03 -37.93
CA ALA A 109 -35.44 24.97 -38.95
C ALA A 109 -35.57 24.40 -40.36
N GLN A 110 -35.25 23.11 -40.56
CA GLN A 110 -35.43 22.42 -41.85
C GLN A 110 -36.91 22.34 -42.26
N ALA A 111 -37.81 21.99 -41.33
CA ALA A 111 -39.24 21.94 -41.60
C ALA A 111 -39.82 23.32 -41.99
N LEU A 112 -39.42 24.38 -41.27
CA LEU A 112 -39.79 25.75 -41.60
C LEU A 112 -39.25 26.19 -42.97
N HIS A 113 -38.02 25.83 -43.29
CA HIS A 113 -37.40 26.13 -44.58
C HIS A 113 -38.15 25.43 -45.74
N ALA A 114 -38.45 24.14 -45.59
CA ALA A 114 -39.23 23.38 -46.57
C ALA A 114 -40.64 23.98 -46.76
N GLY A 115 -41.33 24.34 -45.68
CA GLY A 115 -42.64 24.99 -45.75
C GLY A 115 -42.59 26.36 -46.46
N THR A 116 -41.52 27.12 -46.26
CA THR A 116 -41.30 28.40 -46.95
C THR A 116 -41.11 28.20 -48.46
N ILE A 117 -40.33 27.20 -48.86
CA ILE A 117 -40.14 26.85 -50.27
C ILE A 117 -41.47 26.42 -50.91
N GLN A 118 -42.24 25.56 -50.23
CA GLN A 118 -43.53 25.12 -50.74
C GLN A 118 -44.50 26.30 -50.96
N LYS A 119 -44.54 27.26 -50.01
CA LYS A 119 -45.34 28.47 -50.17
C LYS A 119 -44.89 29.32 -51.37
N GLN A 120 -43.58 29.50 -51.56
CA GLN A 120 -43.05 30.25 -52.71
C GLN A 120 -43.39 29.58 -54.05
N LEU A 121 -43.40 28.25 -54.12
CA LEU A 121 -43.79 27.52 -55.32
C LEU A 121 -45.29 27.71 -55.62
N MET A 122 -46.16 27.60 -54.61
CA MET A 122 -47.60 27.81 -54.78
C MET A 122 -47.92 29.27 -55.16
N ASP A 123 -47.33 30.25 -54.49
CA ASP A 123 -47.53 31.68 -54.79
C ASP A 123 -46.91 32.07 -56.15
N GLY A 124 -45.94 31.31 -56.66
CA GLY A 124 -45.31 31.51 -57.97
C GLY A 124 -46.02 30.81 -59.14
N GLU A 125 -46.85 29.79 -58.87
CA GLU A 125 -47.74 29.16 -59.86
C GLU A 125 -49.00 30.01 -60.13
N ASP A 126 -49.37 30.89 -59.20
CA ASP A 126 -50.43 31.90 -59.33
C ASP A 126 -49.95 33.20 -60.05
N ASP A 127 -49.02 33.11 -61.01
CA ASP A 127 -48.72 34.23 -61.91
C ASP A 127 -49.79 34.28 -63.03
N PRO A 128 -50.69 35.29 -63.08
CA PRO A 128 -51.77 35.36 -64.05
C PRO A 128 -51.32 35.59 -65.51
N ASN A 129 -50.02 35.59 -65.80
CA ASN A 129 -49.46 35.83 -67.15
C ASN A 129 -49.18 34.57 -68.00
N GLN A 130 -49.66 33.37 -67.61
CA GLN A 130 -49.61 32.16 -68.47
C GLN A 130 -50.94 31.78 -69.13
N GLN A 131 -51.89 32.72 -69.25
CA GLN A 131 -53.01 32.62 -70.20
C GLN A 131 -53.01 33.84 -71.12
N GLY A 132 -52.27 33.73 -72.23
CA GLY A 132 -52.20 34.73 -73.30
C GLY A 132 -51.35 34.26 -74.47
#